data_AF-A0A2G4GYC7-F1
#
_entry.id   AF-A0A2G4GYC7-F1
#
_cell.length_a   1.000
_cell.length_b   1.000
_cell.length_c   1.000
_cell.angle_alpha   90.00
_cell.angle_beta   90.00
_cell.angle_gamma   90.00
#
_symmetry.space_group_name_H-M   'P 1'
#
loop_
_entity.id
_entity.type
_entity.pdbx_description
1 polymer ?
#
loop_
_entity_poly.entity_id
_entity_poly.type
_entity_poly.pdbx_seq_one_letter_code
_entity_poly.pdbx_strand_id
1 'polypeptide(L)'
;MSDFSALCRDFCINQKLALKMDLPAAREPVLDLFGRLRKEMPRLANLHRYPDGEVALESGEDDQDFLWIGMRQTSLKSGWVNPKTLEDAYRMHRTVLEVAPYFLSISPLDVDHLELVYAFDFECEGNRDEVVLDALLGGSALGEFAEIATDNVLDAQPFLAIALSDAPDMHVYLEVKTRLPRGGEPSAGRDGLEPLSVMLTVRRTGPVKSLDDLPTILAALAGHGERLVEQRLIPRILMPLSERIGRH
;
A
#
# COMPACT_ATOMS: atom_id res chain seq x y z
N MET A 1 1.06 9.89 17.63
CA MET A 1 1.30 9.25 16.32
C MET A 1 2.78 9.26 16.08
N SER A 2 3.35 8.07 15.88
CA SER A 2 4.80 7.88 15.72
C SER A 2 5.30 8.56 14.46
N ASP A 3 6.39 9.30 14.59
CA ASP A 3 7.12 9.82 13.43
C ASP A 3 7.85 8.65 12.76
N PHE A 4 7.38 8.22 11.60
CA PHE A 4 7.97 7.10 10.87
C PHE A 4 9.28 7.45 10.16
N SER A 5 9.61 8.74 10.05
CA SER A 5 10.84 9.20 9.39
C SER A 5 12.12 8.71 10.08
N ALA A 6 12.03 8.37 11.38
CA ALA A 6 13.14 7.79 12.12
C ALA A 6 13.34 6.28 11.84
N LEU A 7 12.36 5.60 11.24
CA LEU A 7 12.38 4.15 11.02
C LEU A 7 12.63 3.78 9.56
N CYS A 8 12.00 4.48 8.62
CA CYS A 8 12.04 4.20 7.19
C CYS A 8 12.21 5.48 6.38
N ARG A 9 12.60 5.35 5.10
CA ARG A 9 12.76 6.49 4.20
C ARG A 9 11.41 7.08 3.81
N ASP A 10 10.53 6.22 3.29
CA ASP A 10 9.21 6.63 2.81
C ASP A 10 8.12 5.75 3.46
N PHE A 11 7.01 6.39 3.80
CA PHE A 11 5.83 5.76 4.37
C PHE A 11 4.62 6.08 3.52
N CYS A 12 3.86 5.07 3.09
CA CYS A 12 2.68 5.25 2.28
C CYS A 12 1.46 4.61 2.93
N ILE A 13 0.30 5.28 2.77
CA ILE A 13 -1.00 4.67 3.03
C ILE A 13 -1.74 4.59 1.71
N ASN A 14 -2.13 3.38 1.33
CA ASN A 14 -2.88 3.14 0.11
C ASN A 14 -4.21 2.46 0.43
N GLN A 15 -5.25 2.85 -0.29
CA GLN A 15 -6.57 2.23 -0.27
C GLN A 15 -6.84 1.62 -1.64
N LYS A 16 -7.45 0.44 -1.66
CA LYS A 16 -7.91 -0.22 -2.89
C LYS A 16 -9.33 -0.73 -2.73
N LEU A 17 -10.21 -0.30 -3.63
CA LEU A 17 -11.55 -0.83 -3.81
C LEU A 17 -11.48 -1.75 -5.03
N ALA A 18 -11.52 -3.05 -4.78
CA ALA A 18 -11.51 -4.05 -5.82
C ALA A 18 -12.94 -4.42 -6.21
N LEU A 19 -13.13 -4.60 -7.52
CA LEU A 19 -14.43 -4.86 -8.12
C LEU A 19 -14.38 -6.16 -8.92
N LYS A 20 -15.53 -6.82 -9.02
CA LYS A 20 -15.72 -8.05 -9.81
C LYS A 20 -15.94 -7.74 -11.29
N MET A 21 -16.56 -6.59 -11.56
CA MET A 21 -16.92 -6.13 -12.90
C MET A 21 -16.04 -4.95 -13.31
N ASP A 22 -15.94 -4.75 -14.62
CA ASP A 22 -15.14 -3.67 -15.20
C ASP A 22 -15.75 -2.30 -14.91
N LEU A 23 -14.89 -1.36 -14.55
CA LEU A 23 -15.20 0.06 -14.45
C LEU A 23 -15.44 0.67 -15.84
N PRO A 24 -16.25 1.75 -15.94
CA PRO A 24 -16.41 2.49 -17.18
C PRO A 24 -15.08 3.04 -17.68
N ALA A 25 -14.70 2.69 -18.92
CA ALA A 25 -13.50 3.21 -19.59
C ALA A 25 -13.79 4.44 -20.48
N ALA A 26 -15.06 4.88 -20.54
CA ALA A 26 -15.46 6.07 -21.28
C ALA A 26 -14.82 7.33 -20.69
N ARG A 27 -14.56 8.33 -21.53
CA ARG A 27 -13.86 9.56 -21.15
C ARG A 27 -14.65 10.36 -20.11
N GLU A 28 -15.96 10.48 -20.31
CA GLU A 28 -16.82 11.36 -19.54
C GLU A 28 -16.91 10.96 -18.06
N PRO A 29 -17.23 9.70 -17.69
CA PRO A 29 -17.26 9.28 -16.28
C PRO A 29 -15.94 9.53 -15.54
N VAL A 30 -14.81 9.27 -16.21
CA VAL A 30 -13.47 9.45 -15.64
C VAL A 30 -13.16 10.92 -15.41
N LEU A 31 -13.40 11.78 -16.40
CA LEU A 31 -13.15 13.21 -16.26
C LEU A 31 -14.09 13.88 -15.28
N ASP A 32 -15.35 13.45 -15.20
CA ASP A 32 -16.33 13.98 -14.25
C ASP A 32 -15.95 13.60 -12.82
N LEU A 33 -15.56 12.35 -12.58
CA LEU A 33 -15.04 11.89 -11.29
C LEU A 33 -13.81 12.68 -10.87
N PHE A 34 -12.79 12.73 -11.72
CA PHE A 34 -11.53 13.41 -11.40
C PHE A 34 -11.73 14.92 -11.25
N GLY A 35 -12.62 15.53 -12.04
CA GLY A 35 -13.03 16.92 -11.88
C GLY A 35 -13.72 17.18 -10.54
N ARG A 36 -14.55 16.24 -10.06
CA ARG A 36 -15.18 16.33 -8.73
C ARG A 36 -14.16 16.18 -7.60
N LEU A 37 -13.26 15.19 -7.68
CA LEU A 37 -12.23 14.95 -6.68
C LEU A 37 -11.24 16.12 -6.58
N ARG A 38 -10.81 16.70 -7.71
CA ARG A 38 -9.94 17.88 -7.75
C ARG A 38 -10.57 19.10 -7.05
N LYS A 39 -11.90 19.27 -7.08
CA LYS A 39 -12.55 20.37 -6.35
C LYS A 39 -12.40 20.23 -4.84
N GLU A 40 -12.46 19.01 -4.32
CA GLU A 40 -12.28 18.71 -2.89
C GLU A 40 -10.79 18.68 -2.51
N MET A 41 -9.93 18.25 -3.43
CA MET A 41 -8.48 18.09 -3.24
C MET A 41 -7.71 18.76 -4.39
N PRO A 42 -7.53 20.10 -4.37
CA PRO A 42 -6.98 20.87 -5.49
C PRO A 42 -5.55 20.50 -5.90
N ARG A 43 -4.79 19.84 -5.01
CA ARG A 43 -3.43 19.33 -5.31
C ARG A 43 -3.45 18.28 -6.42
N LEU A 44 -4.51 17.47 -6.51
CA LEU A 44 -4.69 16.44 -7.53
C LEU A 44 -5.02 17.11 -8.88
N ALA A 45 -3.98 17.57 -9.57
CA ALA A 45 -4.10 18.45 -10.73
C ALA A 45 -3.51 17.85 -12.01
N ASN A 46 -2.72 16.78 -11.91
CA ASN A 46 -2.03 16.17 -13.02
C ASN A 46 -2.73 14.88 -13.44
N LEU A 47 -3.27 14.84 -14.66
CA LEU A 47 -3.95 13.67 -15.20
C LEU A 47 -2.98 12.87 -16.08
N HIS A 48 -2.76 11.62 -15.72
CA HIS A 48 -1.90 10.70 -16.45
C HIS A 48 -2.68 9.49 -16.97
N ARG A 49 -2.23 8.96 -18.09
CA ARG A 49 -2.66 7.66 -18.62
C ARG A 49 -1.42 6.82 -18.87
N TYR A 50 -1.34 5.67 -18.22
CA TYR A 50 -0.22 4.77 -18.29
C TYR A 50 -0.42 3.70 -19.38
N PRO A 51 0.67 3.09 -19.89
CA PRO A 51 0.60 2.06 -20.92
C PRO A 51 -0.18 0.80 -20.52
N ASP A 52 -0.24 0.49 -19.22
CA ASP A 52 -0.95 -0.66 -18.66
C ASP A 52 -2.47 -0.46 -18.53
N GLY A 53 -2.98 0.67 -19.02
CA GLY A 53 -4.40 1.02 -18.98
C GLY A 53 -4.84 1.75 -17.71
N GLU A 54 -3.93 2.03 -16.78
CA GLU A 54 -4.24 2.88 -15.62
C GLU A 54 -4.43 4.33 -16.04
N VAL A 55 -5.47 4.97 -15.49
CA VAL A 55 -5.67 6.42 -15.58
C VAL A 55 -5.58 6.97 -14.16
N ALA A 56 -4.68 7.93 -13.94
CA ALA A 56 -4.40 8.46 -12.61
C ALA A 56 -4.55 9.98 -12.56
N LEU A 57 -4.99 10.47 -11.40
CA LEU A 57 -4.96 11.87 -11.03
C LEU A 57 -3.98 12.04 -9.87
N GLU A 58 -3.00 12.92 -10.03
CA GLU A 58 -1.81 13.00 -9.18
C GLU A 58 -1.53 14.43 -8.72
N SER A 59 -0.82 14.56 -7.59
CA SER A 59 -0.24 15.82 -7.15
C SER A 59 1.02 16.18 -7.93
N GLY A 60 1.67 17.30 -7.59
CA GLY A 60 2.96 17.67 -8.18
C GLY A 60 4.05 16.67 -7.81
N GLU A 61 5.00 16.45 -8.74
CA GLU A 61 6.12 15.50 -8.60
C GLU A 61 7.22 15.96 -7.61
N ASP A 62 7.24 17.25 -7.29
CA ASP A 62 8.24 17.87 -6.41
C ASP A 62 7.92 17.75 -4.91
N ASP A 63 6.76 17.17 -4.57
CA ASP A 63 6.31 17.06 -3.19
C ASP A 63 6.96 15.84 -2.50
N GLN A 64 7.57 16.06 -1.32
CA GLN A 64 7.94 14.96 -0.41
C GLN A 64 6.70 14.18 0.06
N ASP A 65 5.52 14.81 -0.01
CA ASP A 65 4.21 14.23 0.28
C ASP A 65 3.35 14.12 -1.00
N PHE A 66 3.45 12.97 -1.68
CA PHE A 66 2.78 12.74 -2.96
C PHE A 66 1.40 12.07 -2.81
N LEU A 67 0.40 12.56 -3.54
CA LEU A 67 -0.97 12.02 -3.54
C LEU A 67 -1.36 11.55 -4.93
N TRP A 68 -2.08 10.44 -5.00
CA TRP A 68 -2.58 9.92 -6.27
C TRP A 68 -3.90 9.17 -6.12
N ILE A 69 -4.69 9.16 -7.19
CA ILE A 69 -5.91 8.37 -7.35
C ILE A 69 -5.81 7.68 -8.70
N GLY A 70 -5.75 6.36 -8.70
CA GLY A 70 -5.57 5.54 -9.89
C GLY A 70 -6.79 4.69 -10.16
N MET A 71 -7.20 4.62 -11.42
CA MET A 71 -8.28 3.75 -11.88
C MET A 71 -7.74 2.74 -12.88
N ARG A 72 -7.98 1.46 -12.60
CA ARG A 72 -7.74 0.33 -13.51
C ARG A 72 -9.06 -0.37 -13.81
N GLN A 73 -9.04 -1.30 -14.76
CA GLN A 73 -10.23 -2.02 -15.24
C GLN A 73 -11.13 -2.53 -14.10
N THR A 74 -10.57 -3.12 -13.04
CA THR A 74 -11.36 -3.72 -11.94
C THR A 74 -10.99 -3.16 -10.56
N SER A 75 -10.37 -1.98 -10.49
CA SER A 75 -10.03 -1.38 -9.21
C SER A 75 -9.92 0.13 -9.23
N LEU A 76 -10.38 0.75 -8.16
CA LEU A 76 -10.07 2.12 -7.82
C LEU A 76 -9.09 2.13 -6.65
N LYS A 77 -7.99 2.86 -6.81
CA LYS A 77 -6.95 3.01 -5.80
C LYS A 77 -6.75 4.47 -5.46
N SER A 78 -6.35 4.72 -4.24
CA SER A 78 -5.90 6.04 -3.81
C SER A 78 -4.74 5.88 -2.84
N GLY A 79 -3.77 6.77 -2.88
CA GLY A 79 -2.56 6.67 -2.07
C GLY A 79 -2.00 8.01 -1.68
N TRP A 80 -1.34 8.03 -0.52
CA TRP A 80 -0.62 9.20 -0.01
C TRP A 80 0.72 8.76 0.57
N VAL A 81 1.79 9.27 -0.02
CA VAL A 81 3.18 9.13 0.43
C VAL A 81 3.49 10.23 1.45
N ASN A 82 4.12 9.86 2.56
CA ASN A 82 4.54 10.72 3.67
C ASN A 82 3.46 11.74 4.12
N PRO A 83 2.21 11.30 4.40
CA PRO A 83 1.18 12.20 4.88
C PRO A 83 1.57 12.81 6.23
N LYS A 84 1.23 14.08 6.45
CA LYS A 84 1.49 14.78 7.73
C LYS A 84 0.85 14.07 8.92
N THR A 85 -0.34 13.52 8.70
CA THR A 85 -1.05 12.67 9.66
C THR A 85 -1.74 11.53 8.92
N LEU A 86 -1.88 10.37 9.57
CA LEU A 86 -2.73 9.27 9.10
C LEU A 86 -4.17 9.74 8.79
N GLU A 87 -4.75 10.63 9.60
CA GLU A 87 -6.11 11.14 9.37
C GLU A 87 -6.22 11.95 8.07
N ASP A 88 -5.16 12.64 7.64
CA ASP A 88 -5.18 13.33 6.34
C ASP A 88 -5.35 12.33 5.19
N ALA A 89 -4.60 11.21 5.23
CA ALA A 89 -4.75 10.13 4.27
C ALA A 89 -6.12 9.45 4.36
N TYR A 90 -6.63 9.18 5.56
CA TYR A 90 -7.96 8.58 5.73
C TYR A 90 -9.07 9.49 5.24
N ARG A 91 -8.95 10.80 5.43
CA ARG A 91 -9.90 11.78 4.88
C ARG A 91 -9.90 11.74 3.36
N MET A 92 -8.74 11.67 2.70
CA MET A 92 -8.66 11.49 1.26
C MET A 92 -9.35 10.20 0.81
N HIS A 93 -8.96 9.05 1.36
CA HIS A 93 -9.53 7.75 1.01
C HIS A 93 -11.05 7.70 1.22
N ARG A 94 -11.54 8.31 2.32
CA ARG A 94 -12.97 8.45 2.62
C ARG A 94 -13.69 9.23 1.51
N THR A 95 -13.16 10.39 1.11
CA THR A 95 -13.74 11.18 0.02
C THR A 95 -13.79 10.40 -1.29
N VAL A 96 -12.76 9.61 -1.60
CA VAL A 96 -12.76 8.76 -2.80
C VAL A 96 -13.89 7.74 -2.75
N LEU A 97 -14.06 7.05 -1.62
CA LEU A 97 -15.11 6.04 -1.43
C LEU A 97 -16.53 6.64 -1.41
N GLU A 98 -16.69 7.88 -0.96
CA GLU A 98 -17.97 8.60 -0.95
C GLU A 98 -18.36 9.09 -2.35
N VAL A 99 -17.39 9.51 -3.17
CA VAL A 99 -17.66 10.16 -4.46
C VAL A 99 -17.67 9.15 -5.60
N ALA A 100 -16.64 8.30 -5.69
CA ALA A 100 -16.38 7.50 -6.88
C ALA A 100 -17.51 6.54 -7.30
N PRO A 101 -18.22 5.86 -6.37
CA PRO A 101 -19.25 4.92 -6.77
C PRO A 101 -20.35 5.51 -7.65
N TYR A 102 -20.72 6.77 -7.42
CA TYR A 102 -21.79 7.46 -8.15
C TYR A 102 -21.39 7.83 -9.58
N PHE A 103 -20.12 8.16 -9.82
CA PHE A 103 -19.61 8.49 -11.16
C PHE A 103 -19.28 7.25 -11.98
N LEU A 104 -18.87 6.18 -11.29
CA LEU A 104 -18.39 4.95 -11.91
C LEU A 104 -19.47 3.86 -12.02
N SER A 105 -20.72 4.17 -11.65
CA SER A 105 -21.84 3.23 -11.67
C SER A 105 -21.56 1.95 -10.87
N ILE A 106 -20.80 2.05 -9.78
CA ILE A 106 -20.47 0.91 -8.91
C ILE A 106 -21.73 0.51 -8.15
N SER A 107 -22.02 -0.79 -8.13
CA SER A 107 -23.07 -1.41 -7.33
C SER A 107 -22.47 -2.13 -6.11
N PRO A 108 -23.21 -2.30 -5.00
CA PRO A 108 -22.78 -3.16 -3.90
C PRO A 108 -22.41 -4.59 -4.34
N LEU A 109 -23.03 -5.10 -5.42
CA LEU A 109 -22.72 -6.43 -5.97
C LEU A 109 -21.34 -6.50 -6.62
N ASP A 110 -20.86 -5.37 -7.13
CA ASP A 110 -19.56 -5.26 -7.82
C ASP A 110 -18.41 -5.31 -6.82
N VAL A 111 -18.63 -4.88 -5.58
CA VAL A 111 -17.56 -4.85 -4.56
C VAL A 111 -17.10 -6.28 -4.25
N ASP A 112 -15.80 -6.50 -4.48
CA ASP A 112 -15.13 -7.74 -4.10
C ASP A 112 -14.51 -7.60 -2.69
N HIS A 113 -13.65 -6.60 -2.52
CA HIS A 113 -13.02 -6.31 -1.24
C HIS A 113 -12.57 -4.85 -1.16
N LEU A 114 -12.40 -4.38 0.09
CA LEU A 114 -11.75 -3.12 0.41
C LEU A 114 -10.47 -3.40 1.20
N GLU A 115 -9.39 -2.73 0.79
CA GLU A 115 -8.08 -2.81 1.43
C GLU A 115 -7.61 -1.45 1.90
N LEU A 116 -6.89 -1.48 3.02
CA LEU A 116 -6.01 -0.43 3.48
C LEU A 116 -4.61 -1.02 3.66
N VAL A 117 -3.61 -0.38 3.07
CA VAL A 117 -2.23 -0.86 3.04
C VAL A 117 -1.33 0.20 3.67
N TYR A 118 -0.51 -0.22 4.62
CA TYR A 118 0.58 0.57 5.19
C TYR A 118 1.88 0.04 4.59
N ALA A 119 2.58 0.86 3.82
CA ALA A 119 3.83 0.48 3.16
C ALA A 119 4.98 1.33 3.70
N PHE A 120 6.11 0.68 3.95
CA PHE A 120 7.32 1.29 4.50
C PHE A 120 8.49 0.90 3.62
N ASP A 121 9.18 1.88 3.06
CA ASP A 121 10.33 1.68 2.19
C ASP A 121 11.62 2.02 2.92
N PHE A 122 12.60 1.13 2.81
CA PHE A 122 13.93 1.26 3.38
C PHE A 122 14.96 1.42 2.26
N GLU A 123 15.88 2.36 2.45
CA GLU A 123 17.14 2.34 1.72
C GLU A 123 18.01 1.24 2.33
N CYS A 124 18.47 0.33 1.47
CA CYS A 124 19.35 -0.74 1.86
C CYS A 124 20.36 -0.94 0.74
N GLU A 125 21.63 -0.70 1.07
CA GLU A 125 22.77 -1.05 0.24
C GLU A 125 23.10 -2.54 0.41
N GLY A 126 23.77 -3.13 -0.57
CA GLY A 126 24.16 -4.54 -0.53
C GLY A 126 23.01 -5.53 -0.79
N ASN A 127 23.20 -6.78 -0.34
CA ASN A 127 22.24 -7.86 -0.56
C ASN A 127 21.07 -7.77 0.44
N ARG A 128 19.91 -7.30 -0.05
CA ARG A 128 18.71 -7.12 0.76
C ARG A 128 18.11 -8.43 1.24
N ASP A 129 18.25 -9.50 0.46
CA ASP A 129 17.74 -10.81 0.84
C ASP A 129 18.53 -11.37 2.04
N GLU A 130 19.84 -11.15 2.10
CA GLU A 130 20.65 -11.47 3.29
C GLU A 130 20.24 -10.64 4.50
N VAL A 131 19.98 -9.34 4.31
CA VAL A 131 19.49 -8.46 5.40
C VAL A 131 18.16 -8.96 5.95
N VAL A 132 17.21 -9.34 5.08
CA VAL A 132 15.91 -9.86 5.50
C VAL A 132 16.03 -11.23 6.18
N LEU A 133 16.84 -12.14 5.62
CA LEU A 133 17.09 -13.46 6.19
C LEU A 133 17.62 -13.33 7.62
N ASP A 134 18.66 -12.51 7.83
CA ASP A 134 19.27 -12.33 9.14
C ASP A 134 18.33 -11.60 10.11
N ALA A 135 17.74 -10.47 9.69
CA ALA A 135 16.93 -9.63 10.58
C ALA A 135 15.60 -10.29 10.99
N LEU A 136 14.95 -11.05 10.10
CA LEU A 136 13.59 -11.56 10.32
C LEU A 136 13.52 -13.07 10.51
N LEU A 137 14.47 -13.84 9.96
CA LEU A 137 14.46 -15.29 10.00
C LEU A 137 15.62 -15.87 10.81
N GLY A 138 16.59 -15.06 11.25
CA GLY A 138 17.72 -15.50 12.06
C GLY A 138 17.29 -16.28 13.32
N GLY A 139 17.99 -17.37 13.62
CA GLY A 139 17.65 -18.27 14.72
C GLY A 139 16.40 -19.13 14.51
N SER A 140 15.74 -19.05 13.35
CA SER A 140 14.67 -19.96 12.94
C SER A 140 15.21 -21.08 12.03
N ALA A 141 14.46 -22.16 11.89
CA ALA A 141 14.83 -23.25 10.97
C ALA A 141 15.00 -22.79 9.50
N LEU A 142 14.35 -21.70 9.09
CA LEU A 142 14.52 -21.13 7.76
C LEU A 142 15.77 -20.24 7.67
N GLY A 143 16.06 -19.46 8.71
CA GLY A 143 17.25 -18.60 8.75
C GLY A 143 18.54 -19.41 8.79
N GLU A 144 18.56 -20.49 9.56
CA GLU A 144 19.72 -21.40 9.70
C GLU A 144 19.92 -22.33 8.50
N PHE A 145 19.07 -22.25 7.46
CA PHE A 145 19.18 -23.12 6.29
C PHE A 145 20.30 -22.69 5.34
N ALA A 146 20.57 -21.39 5.22
CA ALA A 146 21.63 -20.85 4.37
C ALA A 146 22.87 -20.50 5.21
N GLU A 147 24.05 -20.88 4.73
CA GLU A 147 25.32 -20.53 5.37
C GLU A 147 25.89 -19.27 4.70
N ILE A 148 25.60 -18.08 5.26
CA ILE A 148 25.94 -16.76 4.66
C ILE A 148 27.45 -16.62 4.33
N ALA A 149 28.32 -17.39 4.99
CA ALA A 149 29.76 -17.40 4.69
C ALA A 149 30.11 -18.05 3.33
N THR A 150 29.25 -18.93 2.81
CA THR A 150 29.50 -19.71 1.58
C THR A 150 28.40 -19.58 0.54
N ASP A 151 27.17 -19.30 0.98
CA ASP A 151 25.99 -19.20 0.14
C ASP A 151 25.68 -17.73 -0.17
N ASN A 152 25.18 -17.49 -1.38
CA ASN A 152 24.61 -16.20 -1.76
C ASN A 152 23.08 -16.32 -1.73
N VAL A 153 22.42 -15.51 -0.89
CA VAL A 153 20.96 -15.55 -0.78
C VAL A 153 20.35 -14.84 -1.99
N LEU A 154 19.52 -15.57 -2.74
CA LEU A 154 18.91 -15.07 -3.98
C LEU A 154 17.49 -14.53 -3.83
N ASP A 155 16.79 -14.95 -2.77
CA ASP A 155 15.41 -14.56 -2.50
C ASP A 155 15.04 -14.88 -1.04
N ALA A 156 14.77 -13.85 -0.26
CA ALA A 156 14.26 -13.94 1.10
C ALA A 156 13.16 -12.90 1.31
N GLN A 157 11.96 -13.22 0.82
CA GLN A 157 10.80 -12.33 0.83
C GLN A 157 9.65 -12.97 1.63
N PRO A 158 9.71 -12.95 2.98
CA PRO A 158 8.69 -13.58 3.79
C PRO A 158 7.31 -12.95 3.57
N PHE A 159 6.30 -13.82 3.56
CA PHE A 159 4.90 -13.49 3.42
C PHE A 159 4.09 -14.23 4.49
N LEU A 160 3.18 -13.52 5.15
CA LEU A 160 2.28 -14.08 6.15
C LEU A 160 0.86 -13.54 5.95
N ALA A 161 -0.11 -14.45 5.91
CA ALA A 161 -1.53 -14.11 5.91
C ALA A 161 -2.18 -14.66 7.18
N ILE A 162 -2.97 -13.83 7.86
CA ILE A 162 -3.74 -14.23 9.05
C ILE A 162 -5.17 -13.69 8.96
N ALA A 163 -6.12 -14.40 9.56
CA ALA A 163 -7.44 -13.86 9.87
C ALA A 163 -7.43 -13.28 11.30
N LEU A 164 -8.12 -12.16 11.51
CA LEU A 164 -8.24 -11.58 12.84
C LEU A 164 -9.27 -12.37 13.66
N SER A 165 -8.89 -12.77 14.88
CA SER A 165 -9.74 -13.60 15.73
C SER A 165 -11.04 -12.89 16.15
N ASP A 166 -11.00 -11.58 16.28
CA ASP A 166 -12.12 -10.70 16.63
C ASP A 166 -12.91 -10.18 15.42
N ALA A 167 -12.39 -10.38 14.20
CA ALA A 167 -13.01 -9.96 12.94
C ALA A 167 -12.66 -10.97 11.83
N PRO A 168 -13.36 -12.12 11.74
CA PRO A 168 -13.00 -13.21 10.82
C PRO A 168 -13.23 -12.86 9.34
N ASP A 169 -13.99 -11.80 9.03
CA ASP A 169 -14.13 -11.23 7.68
C ASP A 169 -12.97 -10.29 7.30
N MET A 170 -12.04 -10.04 8.24
CA MET A 170 -10.82 -9.28 8.02
C MET A 170 -9.59 -10.17 7.95
N HIS A 171 -8.88 -10.04 6.85
CA HIS A 171 -7.61 -10.70 6.60
C HIS A 171 -6.49 -9.68 6.64
N VAL A 172 -5.36 -10.07 7.23
CA VAL A 172 -4.14 -9.28 7.30
C VAL A 172 -3.07 -10.00 6.51
N TYR A 173 -2.39 -9.25 5.64
CA TYR A 173 -1.25 -9.73 4.87
C TYR A 173 -0.03 -8.90 5.23
N LEU A 174 1.02 -9.56 5.70
CA LEU A 174 2.35 -8.99 5.87
C LEU A 174 3.22 -9.48 4.72
N GLU A 175 3.82 -8.56 3.99
CA GLU A 175 4.69 -8.85 2.85
C GLU A 175 5.97 -8.04 2.96
N VAL A 176 7.11 -8.70 2.77
CA VAL A 176 8.41 -8.06 2.62
C VAL A 176 8.89 -8.30 1.18
N LYS A 177 9.24 -7.22 0.47
CA LYS A 177 9.74 -7.26 -0.90
C LYS A 177 11.14 -6.66 -0.97
N THR A 178 12.12 -7.45 -1.39
CA THR A 178 13.52 -7.03 -1.54
C THR A 178 13.79 -6.35 -2.88
N ARG A 179 12.86 -6.49 -3.85
CA ARG A 179 12.85 -5.82 -5.15
C ARG A 179 14.25 -5.77 -5.77
N LEU A 180 14.78 -6.95 -6.07
CA LEU A 180 16.00 -7.07 -6.86
C LEU A 180 15.71 -6.56 -8.28
N PRO A 181 16.64 -5.86 -8.95
CA PRO A 181 16.49 -5.52 -10.36
C PRO A 181 16.44 -6.81 -11.20
N ARG A 182 15.25 -7.37 -11.38
CA ARG A 182 15.01 -8.52 -12.26
C ARG A 182 14.44 -7.97 -13.56
N GLY A 183 15.33 -7.71 -14.52
CA GLY A 183 15.00 -7.69 -15.94
C GLY A 183 13.86 -6.75 -16.34
N GLY A 184 14.16 -5.45 -16.38
CA GLY A 184 13.65 -4.55 -17.41
C GLY A 184 12.14 -4.29 -17.43
N GLU A 185 11.61 -3.65 -16.40
CA GLU A 185 10.55 -2.65 -16.56
C GLU A 185 10.65 -1.68 -15.37
N PRO A 186 11.10 -0.43 -15.59
CA PRO A 186 11.05 0.59 -14.55
C PRO A 186 9.58 0.91 -14.29
N SER A 187 9.07 0.54 -13.11
CA SER A 187 7.92 1.23 -12.55
C SER A 187 8.28 2.71 -12.52
N ALA A 188 7.43 3.57 -13.10
CA ALA A 188 7.65 5.01 -13.14
C ALA A 188 7.78 5.55 -11.70
N GLY A 189 9.02 5.67 -11.25
CA GLY A 189 9.38 6.05 -9.88
C GLY A 189 10.88 6.11 -9.79
N ARG A 190 11.41 7.33 -10.01
CA ARG A 190 12.76 7.87 -9.72
C ARG A 190 13.97 6.94 -9.98
N ASP A 191 14.92 7.45 -10.76
CA ASP A 191 16.31 6.98 -10.84
C ASP A 191 16.85 6.57 -9.45
N GLY A 192 16.87 5.27 -9.19
CA GLY A 192 17.25 4.71 -7.90
C GLY A 192 17.10 3.19 -7.90
N LEU A 193 17.93 2.50 -7.13
CA LEU A 193 17.74 1.07 -6.84
C LEU A 193 16.38 0.90 -6.14
N GLU A 194 15.53 -0.02 -6.61
CA GLU A 194 14.22 -0.26 -5.97
C GLU A 194 14.38 -0.55 -4.47
N PRO A 195 13.56 0.03 -3.57
CA PRO A 195 13.76 -0.08 -2.13
C PRO A 195 13.38 -1.47 -1.60
N LEU A 196 13.86 -1.78 -0.39
CA LEU A 196 13.28 -2.86 0.42
C LEU A 196 11.93 -2.35 0.97
N SER A 197 10.83 -2.99 0.61
CA SER A 197 9.49 -2.59 1.02
C SER A 197 8.88 -3.58 2.03
N VAL A 198 8.27 -3.05 3.09
CA VAL A 198 7.42 -3.81 4.02
C VAL A 198 6.00 -3.30 3.90
N MET A 199 5.06 -4.20 3.64
CA MET A 199 3.65 -3.88 3.40
C MET A 199 2.76 -4.65 4.38
N LEU A 200 1.91 -3.93 5.09
CA LEU A 200 0.84 -4.49 5.91
C LEU A 200 -0.50 -4.11 5.30
N THR A 201 -1.19 -5.10 4.74
CA THR A 201 -2.53 -4.95 4.16
C THR A 201 -3.57 -5.46 5.14
N VAL A 202 -4.54 -4.62 5.48
CA VAL A 202 -5.78 -5.05 6.14
C VAL A 202 -6.88 -5.05 5.08
N ARG A 203 -7.47 -6.21 4.85
CA ARG A 203 -8.51 -6.43 3.84
C ARG A 203 -9.79 -6.86 4.52
N ARG A 204 -10.91 -6.27 4.11
CA ARG A 204 -12.24 -6.84 4.38
C ARG A 204 -12.81 -7.41 3.10
N THR A 205 -13.13 -8.70 3.13
CA THR A 205 -13.79 -9.42 2.04
C THR A 205 -15.23 -9.71 2.44
N GLY A 206 -16.15 -9.65 1.48
CA GLY A 206 -17.53 -10.04 1.70
C GLY A 206 -18.53 -9.05 1.12
N PRO A 207 -19.83 -9.36 1.20
CA PRO A 207 -20.86 -8.53 0.61
C PRO A 207 -20.91 -7.17 1.31
N VAL A 208 -20.82 -6.11 0.52
CA VAL A 208 -21.21 -4.77 0.94
C VAL A 208 -22.72 -4.67 0.76
N LYS A 209 -23.45 -4.24 1.80
CA LYS A 209 -24.91 -4.08 1.73
C LYS A 209 -25.28 -2.75 1.09
N SER A 210 -24.65 -1.67 1.57
CA SER A 210 -24.76 -0.34 0.99
C SER A 210 -23.38 0.23 0.70
N LEU A 211 -23.25 0.98 -0.40
CA LEU A 211 -22.02 1.73 -0.67
C LEU A 211 -21.75 2.79 0.40
N ASP A 212 -22.79 3.25 1.10
CA ASP A 212 -22.66 4.15 2.25
C ASP A 212 -21.93 3.49 3.45
N ASP A 213 -21.78 2.17 3.44
CA ASP A 213 -21.01 1.45 4.46
C ASP A 213 -19.49 1.58 4.21
N LEU A 214 -19.04 1.93 2.99
CA LEU A 214 -17.62 1.97 2.62
C LEU A 214 -16.77 2.87 3.53
N PRO A 215 -17.19 4.11 3.89
CA PRO A 215 -16.48 4.94 4.87
C PRO A 215 -16.35 4.27 6.25
N THR A 216 -17.40 3.57 6.69
CA THR A 216 -17.40 2.86 7.99
C THR A 216 -16.46 1.67 7.95
N ILE A 217 -16.43 0.94 6.83
CA ILE A 217 -15.50 -0.17 6.62
C ILE A 217 -14.07 0.33 6.62
N LEU A 218 -13.78 1.44 5.92
CA LEU A 218 -12.47 2.07 5.92
C LEU A 218 -12.02 2.44 7.33
N ALA A 219 -12.90 3.04 8.14
CA ALA A 219 -12.59 3.39 9.53
C ALA A 219 -12.26 2.15 10.39
N ALA A 220 -12.97 1.04 10.17
CA ALA A 220 -12.66 -0.21 10.85
C ALA A 220 -11.29 -0.76 10.41
N LEU A 221 -11.00 -0.78 9.10
CA LEU A 221 -9.69 -1.18 8.57
C LEU A 221 -8.55 -0.32 9.14
N ALA A 222 -8.73 1.00 9.22
CA ALA A 222 -7.76 1.92 9.81
C ALA A 222 -7.53 1.61 11.30
N GLY A 223 -8.58 1.44 12.08
CA GLY A 223 -8.46 1.12 13.51
C GLY A 223 -7.74 -0.21 13.77
N HIS A 224 -7.97 -1.24 12.95
CA HIS A 224 -7.21 -2.50 13.05
C HIS A 224 -5.77 -2.34 12.54
N GLY A 225 -5.59 -1.63 11.44
CA GLY A 225 -4.29 -1.36 10.82
C GLY A 225 -3.34 -0.62 11.75
N GLU A 226 -3.76 0.49 12.33
CA GLU A 226 -2.96 1.27 13.30
C GLU A 226 -2.50 0.41 14.48
N ARG A 227 -3.43 -0.36 15.09
CA ARG A 227 -3.08 -1.26 16.20
C ARG A 227 -2.04 -2.29 15.80
N LEU A 228 -2.18 -2.89 14.61
CA LEU A 228 -1.23 -3.89 14.10
C LEU A 228 0.13 -3.26 13.79
N VAL A 229 0.15 -2.07 13.20
CA VAL A 229 1.37 -1.33 12.92
C VAL A 229 2.13 -1.06 14.22
N GLU A 230 1.46 -0.45 15.20
CA GLU A 230 2.09 -0.07 16.47
C GLU A 230 2.52 -1.27 17.32
N GLN A 231 1.67 -2.28 17.47
CA GLN A 231 1.89 -3.36 18.44
C GLN A 231 2.69 -4.55 17.86
N ARG A 232 2.71 -4.70 16.54
CA ARG A 232 3.31 -5.89 15.90
C ARG A 232 4.32 -5.50 14.83
N LEU A 233 3.94 -4.69 13.84
CA LEU A 233 4.79 -4.40 12.68
C LEU A 233 6.05 -3.64 13.07
N ILE A 234 5.92 -2.52 13.78
CA ILE A 234 7.05 -1.70 14.22
C ILE A 234 8.04 -2.54 15.05
N PRO A 235 7.65 -3.13 16.20
CA PRO A 235 8.62 -3.78 17.08
C PRO A 235 9.18 -5.09 16.52
N ARG A 236 8.44 -5.81 15.66
CA ARG A 236 8.84 -7.15 15.22
C ARG A 236 9.43 -7.20 13.81
N ILE A 237 9.17 -6.19 12.99
CA ILE A 237 9.59 -6.19 11.58
C ILE A 237 10.39 -4.92 11.25
N LEU A 238 9.82 -3.73 11.45
CA LEU A 238 10.47 -2.49 11.01
C LEU A 238 11.73 -2.16 11.84
N MET A 239 11.66 -2.28 13.17
CA MET A 239 12.82 -2.03 14.04
C MET A 239 13.97 -3.01 13.78
N PRO A 240 13.78 -4.34 13.74
CA PRO A 240 14.86 -5.27 13.38
C PRO A 240 15.49 -4.99 12.03
N LEU A 241 14.69 -4.67 11.00
CA LEU A 241 15.22 -4.29 9.69
C LEU A 241 16.03 -3.00 9.76
N SER A 242 15.50 -1.95 10.38
CA SER A 242 16.19 -0.66 10.54
C SER A 242 17.52 -0.82 11.28
N GLU A 243 17.54 -1.56 12.39
CA GLU A 243 18.75 -1.87 13.15
C GLU A 243 19.77 -2.66 12.34
N ARG A 244 19.32 -3.60 11.51
CA ARG A 244 20.23 -4.41 10.70
C ARG A 244 20.83 -3.63 9.55
N ILE A 245 20.02 -2.80 8.88
CA ILE A 245 20.45 -1.91 7.80
C ILE A 245 21.49 -0.91 8.33
N GLY A 246 21.25 -0.28 9.48
CA GLY A 246 22.18 0.71 10.04
C GLY A 246 23.51 0.16 10.57
N ARG A 247 23.73 -1.16 10.54
CA ARG A 247 25.02 -1.80 10.91
C ARG A 247 25.96 -2.00 9.72
N HIS A 248 25.45 -1.87 8.49
CA HIS A 248 26.21 -1.96 7.25
C HIS A 248 26.43 -0.57 6.66
#